data_AF-A0A7C5IMS3-F1
#
_entry.id   AF-A0A7C5IMS3-F1
#
_cell.length_a   1.000
_cell.length_b   1.000
_cell.length_c   1.000
_cell.angle_alpha   90.00
_cell.angle_beta   90.00
_cell.angle_gamma   90.00
#
_symmetry.space_group_name_H-M   'P 1'
#
loop_
_entity.id
_entity.type
_entity.pdbx_description
1 polymer ?
#
loop_
_entity_poly.entity_id
_entity_poly.type
_entity_poly.pdbx_seq_one_letter_code
_entity_poly.pdbx_strand_id
1 'polypeptide(L)'
;MEKTNNQRLKKELRKFGISFSLGMLILFFIGFKHFNIYVKVFILATGVFHIIFAFVNPLVLKPSFYIISKAGFFLGDIITKLFLTLFFYLIFSPIAFILRMAGRDEIARNSKCPRWKDIDPAENDPKRVEKLY
;
A
#
# COMPACT_ATOMS: atom_id res chain seq x y z
N MET A 1 -1.64 23.21 17.31
CA MET A 1 -1.97 22.18 16.29
C MET A 1 -1.34 22.48 14.93
N GLU A 2 -1.44 23.71 14.41
CA GLU A 2 -0.90 24.09 13.09
C GLU A 2 0.63 23.98 12.95
N LYS A 3 1.40 24.40 13.96
CA LYS A 3 2.87 24.30 13.96
C LYS A 3 3.38 22.86 13.83
N THR A 4 2.73 21.92 14.51
CA THR A 4 3.06 20.48 14.46
C THR A 4 2.79 19.89 13.08
N ASN A 5 1.70 20.30 12.43
CA ASN A 5 1.36 19.85 11.08
C ASN A 5 2.38 20.35 10.04
N ASN A 6 2.81 21.61 10.15
CA ASN A 6 3.81 22.18 9.26
C ASN A 6 5.19 21.50 9.43
N GLN A 7 5.59 21.19 10.67
CA GLN A 7 6.82 20.43 10.91
C GLN A 7 6.78 19.02 10.33
N ARG A 8 5.66 18.29 10.50
CA ARG A 8 5.47 16.97 9.90
C ARG A 8 5.51 17.04 8.38
N LEU A 9 4.82 18.00 7.78
CA LEU A 9 4.81 18.23 6.33
C LEU A 9 6.22 18.48 5.80
N LYS A 10 6.99 19.37 6.42
CA LYS A 10 8.40 19.64 6.03
C LYS A 10 9.26 18.39 6.12
N LYS A 11 9.07 17.55 7.14
CA LYS A 11 9.79 16.28 7.30
C LYS A 11 9.46 15.29 6.17
N GLU A 12 8.18 15.16 5.83
CA GLU A 12 7.74 14.30 4.72
C GLU A 12 8.24 14.80 3.35
N LEU A 13 8.18 16.10 3.11
CA LEU A 13 8.71 16.73 1.89
C LEU A 13 10.22 16.51 1.74
N ARG A 14 10.98 16.61 2.84
CA ARG A 14 12.42 16.33 2.84
C ARG A 14 12.71 14.86 2.52
N LYS A 15 11.99 13.92 3.16
CA LYS A 15 12.12 12.48 2.84
C LYS A 15 11.81 12.22 1.37
N PHE A 16 10.72 12.79 0.85
CA PHE A 16 10.34 12.68 -0.54
C PHE A 16 11.43 13.20 -1.48
N GLY A 17 11.97 14.40 -1.24
CA GLY A 17 13.03 14.95 -2.08
C GLY A 17 14.30 14.10 -2.09
N ILE A 18 14.69 13.53 -0.94
CA ILE A 18 15.82 12.59 -0.84
C ILE A 18 15.53 11.29 -1.61
N SER A 19 14.37 10.66 -1.39
CA SER A 19 13.98 9.43 -2.08
C SER A 19 13.85 9.63 -3.59
N PHE A 20 13.29 10.75 -4.03
CA PHE A 20 13.16 11.10 -5.45
C PHE A 20 14.53 11.32 -6.09
N SER A 21 15.42 12.07 -5.43
CA SER A 21 16.79 12.26 -5.92
C SER A 21 17.55 10.93 -6.03
N LEU A 22 17.36 10.02 -5.08
CA LEU A 22 17.96 8.70 -5.12
C LEU A 22 17.42 7.88 -6.30
N GLY A 23 16.11 7.92 -6.54
CA GLY A 23 15.49 7.28 -7.70
C GLY A 23 16.03 7.83 -9.03
N MET A 24 16.20 9.15 -9.12
CA MET A 24 16.78 9.79 -10.31
C MET A 24 18.25 9.41 -10.52
N LEU A 25 19.03 9.27 -9.46
CA LEU A 25 20.42 8.81 -9.53
C LEU A 25 20.50 7.36 -10.02
N ILE A 26 19.64 6.47 -9.52
CA ILE A 26 19.56 5.08 -10.01
C ILE A 26 19.16 5.05 -11.50
N LEU A 27 18.15 5.85 -11.88
CA LEU A 27 17.70 5.95 -13.27
C LEU A 27 18.81 6.46 -14.20
N PHE A 28 19.61 7.41 -13.74
CA PHE A 28 20.77 7.92 -14.48
C PHE A 28 21.80 6.82 -14.75
N PHE A 29 22.13 5.99 -13.75
CA PHE A 29 23.09 4.90 -13.91
C PHE A 29 22.58 3.79 -14.83
N ILE A 30 21.31 3.38 -14.68
CA ILE A 30 20.68 2.37 -15.55
C ILE A 30 20.64 2.85 -17.00
N GLY A 31 20.27 4.11 -17.21
CA GLY A 31 20.14 4.72 -18.53
C GLY A 31 21.43 5.24 -19.14
N PHE A 32 22.57 5.11 -18.46
CA PHE A 32 23.80 5.85 -18.80
C PHE A 32 24.29 5.58 -20.22
N LYS A 33 24.16 4.35 -20.72
CA LYS A 33 24.56 3.99 -22.10
C LYS A 33 23.48 4.20 -23.14
N HIS A 34 22.21 4.15 -22.74
CA HIS A 34 21.08 4.10 -23.67
C HIS A 34 20.38 5.45 -23.87
N PHE A 35 20.55 6.40 -22.95
CA PHE A 35 19.88 7.69 -23.03
C PHE A 35 20.68 8.74 -23.80
N ASN A 36 19.96 9.64 -24.48
CA ASN A 36 20.52 10.84 -25.10
C ASN A 36 21.08 11.78 -24.01
N ILE A 37 22.10 12.58 -24.34
CA ILE A 37 22.68 13.59 -23.45
C ILE A 37 21.61 14.51 -22.85
N TYR A 38 20.61 14.94 -23.62
CA TYR A 38 19.52 15.80 -23.11
C TYR A 38 18.73 15.13 -21.99
N VAL A 39 18.44 13.84 -22.12
CA VAL A 39 17.71 13.05 -21.12
C VAL A 39 18.56 12.86 -19.86
N LYS A 40 19.86 12.59 -20.02
CA LYS A 40 20.79 12.47 -18.89
C LYS A 40 20.89 13.76 -18.09
N VAL A 41 21.06 14.90 -18.78
CA VAL A 41 21.11 16.22 -18.15
C VAL A 41 19.80 16.52 -17.44
N PHE A 42 18.66 16.21 -18.04
CA PHE A 42 17.36 16.41 -17.40
C PHE A 42 17.18 15.58 -16.12
N ILE A 43 17.53 14.29 -16.15
CA ILE A 43 17.48 13.41 -14.97
C ILE A 43 18.40 13.94 -13.86
N LEU A 44 19.64 14.31 -14.21
CA LEU A 44 20.59 14.82 -13.23
C LEU A 44 20.14 16.17 -12.65
N ALA A 45 19.67 17.09 -13.50
CA ALA A 45 19.19 18.40 -13.08
C ALA A 45 17.97 18.28 -12.15
N THR A 46 17.01 17.40 -12.47
CA THR A 46 15.83 17.19 -11.62
C THR A 46 16.18 16.51 -10.29
N GLY A 47 17.12 15.57 -10.28
CA GLY A 47 17.64 14.95 -9.06
C GLY A 47 18.36 15.96 -8.16
N VAL A 48 19.28 16.74 -8.73
CA VAL A 48 20.02 17.80 -8.02
C VAL A 48 19.07 18.88 -7.49
N PHE A 49 18.07 19.29 -8.28
CA PHE A 49 17.03 20.21 -7.83
C PHE A 49 16.32 19.65 -6.58
N HIS A 50 15.88 18.39 -6.62
CA HIS A 50 15.12 17.80 -5.50
C HIS A 50 15.96 17.65 -4.22
N ILE A 51 17.24 17.28 -4.33
CA ILE A 51 18.10 17.14 -3.16
C ILE A 51 18.43 18.51 -2.53
N ILE A 52 18.72 19.53 -3.34
CA ILE A 52 19.02 20.88 -2.85
C ILE A 52 17.82 21.43 -2.08
N PHE A 53 16.62 21.40 -2.68
CA PHE A 53 15.43 21.92 -2.03
C PHE A 53 14.96 21.06 -0.85
N ALA A 54 15.30 19.77 -0.79
CA ALA A 54 15.02 18.94 0.38
C ALA A 54 15.77 19.43 1.64
N PHE A 55 16.97 19.99 1.49
CA PHE A 55 17.77 20.51 2.60
C PHE A 55 17.55 22.01 2.86
N VAL A 56 17.45 22.82 1.81
CA VAL A 56 17.35 24.29 1.94
C VAL A 56 15.93 24.72 2.32
N ASN A 57 14.93 24.35 1.50
CA ASN A 57 13.54 24.70 1.75
C ASN A 57 12.58 23.65 1.17
N PRO A 58 12.13 22.69 1.99
CA PRO A 58 11.33 21.58 1.52
C PRO A 58 9.92 21.99 1.06
N LEU A 59 9.46 23.21 1.36
CA LEU A 59 8.12 23.67 0.94
C LEU A 59 8.01 23.85 -0.58
N VAL A 60 9.13 24.10 -1.27
CA VAL A 60 9.17 24.22 -2.75
C VAL A 60 8.81 22.89 -3.43
N LEU A 61 9.04 21.76 -2.75
CA LEU A 61 8.73 20.42 -3.24
C LEU A 61 7.24 20.04 -3.10
N LYS A 62 6.41 20.90 -2.50
CA LYS A 62 4.99 20.62 -2.28
C LYS A 62 4.19 20.29 -3.55
N PRO A 63 4.27 21.06 -4.65
CA PRO A 63 3.54 20.72 -5.87
C PRO A 63 3.98 19.39 -6.47
N SER A 64 5.29 19.14 -6.57
CA SER A 64 5.80 17.87 -7.13
C SER A 64 5.42 16.68 -6.24
N PHE A 65 5.55 16.82 -4.92
CA PHE A 65 5.12 15.82 -3.95
C PHE A 65 3.65 15.44 -4.14
N TYR A 66 2.76 16.43 -4.25
CA TYR A 66 1.33 16.16 -4.38
C TYR A 66 0.99 15.45 -5.70
N ILE A 67 1.55 15.91 -6.83
CA ILE A 67 1.30 15.30 -8.15
C ILE A 67 1.78 13.85 -8.16
N ILE A 68 3.02 13.61 -7.73
CA ILE A 68 3.64 12.28 -7.75
C ILE A 68 2.96 11.35 -6.74
N SER A 69 2.63 11.85 -5.55
CA SER A 69 1.91 11.04 -4.55
C SER A 69 0.52 10.64 -5.04
N LYS A 70 -0.20 11.56 -5.68
CA LYS A 70 -1.53 11.27 -6.25
C LYS A 70 -1.44 10.24 -7.37
N ALA A 71 -0.45 10.35 -8.25
CA ALA A 71 -0.19 9.37 -9.29
C ALA A 71 0.16 7.99 -8.68
N GLY A 72 1.02 7.97 -7.65
CA GLY A 72 1.38 6.75 -6.93
C GLY A 72 0.20 6.09 -6.23
N PHE A 73 -0.70 6.88 -5.63
CA PHE A 73 -1.92 6.36 -5.01
C PHE A 73 -2.85 5.71 -6.04
N PHE A 74 -3.08 6.39 -7.16
CA PHE A 74 -3.94 5.87 -8.23
C PHE A 74 -3.36 4.58 -8.85
N LEU A 75 -2.06 4.58 -9.13
CA LEU A 75 -1.37 3.41 -9.66
C LEU A 75 -1.37 2.25 -8.64
N GLY A 76 -1.15 2.57 -7.36
CA GLY A 76 -1.21 1.60 -6.27
C GLY A 76 -2.57 0.94 -6.16
N ASP A 77 -3.66 1.71 -6.22
CA ASP A 77 -5.03 1.18 -6.19
C ASP A 77 -5.31 0.22 -7.36
N ILE A 78 -4.88 0.57 -8.57
CA ILE A 78 -5.00 -0.31 -9.75
C ILE A 78 -4.21 -1.59 -9.53
N ILE A 79 -2.95 -1.48 -9.11
CA ILE A 79 -2.07 -2.62 -8.87
C ILE A 79 -2.67 -3.54 -7.80
N THR A 80 -3.13 -3.00 -6.67
CA THR A 80 -3.76 -3.77 -5.60
C THR A 80 -4.99 -4.53 -6.09
N LYS A 81 -5.89 -3.88 -6.85
CA LYS A 81 -7.08 -4.54 -7.43
C LYS A 81 -6.70 -5.62 -8.45
N LEU A 82 -5.72 -5.32 -9.30
CA LEU A 82 -5.22 -6.25 -10.31
C LEU A 82 -4.64 -7.51 -9.64
N PHE A 83 -3.74 -7.34 -8.69
CA PHE A 83 -3.15 -8.45 -7.96
C PHE A 83 -4.21 -9.22 -7.17
N LEU A 84 -5.10 -8.54 -6.46
CA LEU A 84 -6.16 -9.23 -5.72
C LEU A 84 -7.04 -10.08 -6.64
N THR A 85 -7.43 -9.54 -7.78
CA THR A 85 -8.19 -10.26 -8.82
C THR A 85 -7.40 -11.46 -9.33
N LEU A 86 -6.12 -11.26 -9.67
CA LEU A 86 -5.25 -12.30 -10.19
C LEU A 86 -5.08 -13.44 -9.17
N PHE A 87 -4.75 -13.12 -7.92
CA PHE A 87 -4.63 -14.10 -6.83
C PHE A 87 -5.94 -14.84 -6.59
N PHE A 88 -7.07 -14.13 -6.62
CA PHE A 88 -8.38 -14.75 -6.46
C PHE A 88 -8.66 -15.78 -7.56
N TYR A 89 -8.47 -15.42 -8.83
CA TYR A 89 -8.83 -16.31 -9.93
C TYR A 89 -7.77 -17.36 -10.26
N LEU A 90 -6.48 -17.08 -10.06
CA LEU A 90 -5.41 -18.04 -10.38
C LEU A 90 -5.03 -18.96 -9.22
N ILE A 91 -5.29 -18.56 -7.98
CA ILE A 91 -4.89 -19.37 -6.80
C ILE A 91 -6.13 -19.82 -6.06
N PHE A 92 -6.92 -18.89 -5.52
CA PHE A 92 -8.03 -19.26 -4.64
C PHE A 92 -9.15 -20.01 -5.36
N SER A 93 -9.55 -19.55 -6.55
CA SER A 93 -10.61 -20.16 -7.36
C SER A 93 -10.29 -21.60 -7.78
N PRO A 94 -9.11 -21.92 -8.35
CA PRO A 94 -8.80 -23.31 -8.70
C PRO A 94 -8.64 -24.21 -7.48
N ILE A 95 -8.10 -23.71 -6.36
CA ILE A 95 -8.06 -24.48 -5.11
C ILE A 95 -9.49 -24.84 -4.66
N ALA A 96 -10.40 -23.86 -4.64
CA ALA A 96 -11.80 -24.09 -4.30
C ALA A 96 -12.48 -25.06 -5.28
N PHE A 97 -12.18 -24.94 -6.57
CA PHE A 97 -12.70 -25.84 -7.60
C PHE A 97 -12.22 -27.29 -7.41
N ILE A 98 -10.93 -27.49 -7.12
CA ILE A 98 -10.34 -28.80 -6.82
C ILE A 98 -10.98 -29.41 -5.57
N LEU A 99 -11.13 -28.64 -4.49
CA LEU A 99 -11.76 -29.10 -3.24
C LEU A 99 -13.22 -29.52 -3.46
N ARG A 100 -13.96 -28.78 -4.29
CA ARG A 100 -15.33 -29.13 -4.68
C ARG A 100 -15.39 -30.42 -5.48
N MET A 101 -14.51 -30.58 -6.47
CA MET A 101 -14.42 -31.84 -7.24
C MET A 101 -14.04 -33.03 -6.34
N ALA A 102 -13.20 -32.82 -5.33
CA ALA A 102 -12.83 -33.83 -4.35
C ALA A 102 -13.94 -34.11 -3.29
N GLY A 103 -15.10 -33.46 -3.38
CA GLY A 103 -16.21 -33.62 -2.43
C GLY A 103 -15.93 -33.04 -1.04
N ARG A 104 -14.88 -32.23 -0.88
CA ARG A 104 -14.48 -31.61 0.39
C ARG A 104 -14.92 -30.14 0.49
N ASP A 105 -16.14 -29.83 0.05
CA ASP A 105 -16.73 -28.51 0.26
C ASP A 105 -17.28 -28.40 1.69
N GLU A 106 -16.40 -28.10 2.65
CA GLU A 106 -16.77 -27.95 4.06
C GLU A 106 -17.69 -26.76 4.32
N ILE A 107 -17.60 -25.71 3.49
CA ILE A 107 -18.45 -24.53 3.61
C ILE A 107 -19.88 -24.92 3.25
N ALA A 108 -20.09 -25.55 2.09
CA ALA A 108 -21.42 -26.04 1.70
C ALA A 108 -21.98 -27.07 2.68
N ARG A 109 -21.13 -27.93 3.25
CA ARG A 109 -21.52 -28.93 4.24
C ARG A 109 -22.02 -28.30 5.55
N ASN A 110 -21.33 -27.27 6.04
CA ASN A 110 -21.60 -26.67 7.35
C ASN A 110 -22.62 -25.51 7.31
N SER A 111 -22.98 -25.01 6.13
CA SER A 111 -23.90 -23.87 6.00
C SER A 111 -25.39 -24.25 5.98
N LYS A 112 -25.73 -25.54 5.88
CA LYS A 112 -27.12 -26.00 5.72
C LYS A 112 -27.97 -25.90 6.99
N CYS A 113 -27.36 -25.92 8.17
CA CYS A 113 -28.06 -25.73 9.42
C CYS A 113 -27.26 -24.78 10.30
N PRO A 114 -27.91 -23.79 10.94
CA PRO A 114 -27.23 -23.05 11.97
C PRO A 114 -26.81 -24.05 13.05
N ARG A 115 -25.51 -24.16 13.28
CA ARG A 115 -24.95 -24.90 14.42
C ARG A 115 -25.15 -24.09 15.69
N TRP A 116 -26.41 -23.78 16.01
CA TRP A 116 -26.78 -23.36 17.34
C TRP A 116 -26.25 -24.42 18.28
N LYS A 117 -25.30 -24.02 19.12
CA LYS A 117 -24.94 -24.85 20.27
C LYS A 117 -25.94 -24.49 21.34
N ASP A 118 -26.67 -25.49 21.84
CA ASP A 118 -27.42 -25.31 23.07
C ASP A 118 -26.41 -25.06 24.18
N ILE A 119 -26.45 -23.85 24.73
CA ILE A 119 -25.61 -23.45 25.85
C ILE A 119 -26.42 -23.70 27.11
N ASP A 120 -25.81 -24.32 28.13
CA ASP A 120 -26.46 -24.49 29.42
C ASP A 120 -26.89 -23.10 29.95
N PRO A 121 -28.16 -22.92 30.38
CA PRO A 121 -28.63 -21.67 30.96
C PRO A 121 -27.74 -21.12 32.08
N ALA A 122 -27.06 -21.99 32.85
CA ALA A 122 -26.11 -21.58 33.88
C ALA A 122 -24.82 -20.96 33.31
N GLU A 123 -24.41 -21.35 32.09
CA GLU A 123 -23.27 -20.76 31.39
C GLU A 123 -23.65 -19.43 30.70
N ASN A 124 -24.90 -19.28 30.29
CA ASN A 124 -25.42 -18.05 29.67
C ASN A 124 -25.99 -17.04 30.69
N ASP A 125 -25.53 -17.10 31.96
CA ASP A 125 -25.91 -16.12 32.99
C ASP A 125 -25.24 -14.76 32.70
N PRO A 126 -26.01 -13.67 32.49
CA PRO A 126 -25.47 -12.33 32.28
C PRO A 126 -24.48 -11.91 33.38
N LYS A 127 -24.74 -12.28 34.64
CA LYS A 127 -23.90 -11.92 35.79
C LYS A 127 -22.53 -12.60 35.77
N ARG A 128 -22.40 -13.72 35.04
CA ARG A 128 -21.14 -14.41 34.83
C ARG A 128 -20.32 -13.71 33.75
N VAL A 129 -20.97 -13.33 32.64
CA VAL A 129 -20.32 -12.68 31.49
C VAL A 129 -19.79 -11.29 31.87
N GLU A 130 -20.54 -10.55 32.67
CA GLU A 130 -20.14 -9.23 33.17
C GLU A 130 -18.89 -9.24 34.06
N LYS A 131 -18.51 -10.39 34.63
CA LYS A 131 -17.28 -10.54 35.44
C LYS A 131 -16.02 -10.82 34.63
N LEU A 132 -16.14 -11.12 33.33
CA LEU A 132 -15.01 -11.44 32.46
C LEU A 132 -14.38 -10.22 31.78
N TYR A 133 -15.01 -9.04 31.91
CA TYR A 133 -14.56 -7.75 31.39
C TYR A 133 -14.34 -6.76 32.54
#